data_AF-A0A4U0V3E7-F1
#
_entry.id   AF-A0A4U0V3E7-F1
#
_cell.length_a   1.000
_cell.length_b   1.000
_cell.length_c   1.000
_cell.angle_alpha   90.00
_cell.angle_beta   90.00
_cell.angle_gamma   90.00
#
_symmetry.space_group_name_H-M   'P 1'
#
loop_
_entity.id
_entity.type
_entity.pdbx_description
1 polymer ?
#
loop_
_entity_poly.entity_id
_entity_poly.type
_entity_poly.pdbx_seq_one_letter_code
_entity_poly.pdbx_strand_id
1 'polypeptide(L)'
;WSRFPSNYTNVTFLEPFDNTFAEIQQSFITKQAAAYGNASHIYTLDQYNENDPYSGDLVYLRNVTYNTWKSLKAADPAAVWLMQGWLFFSNSHFWTNDRVEAYLSGVENDSDMLILDLFSEAQPQWQRTNSYYGKPWIWCQLHDYGANMGLYGQVENVTINPIEALANSSSLVGFGLTMEGQEGNEIMYDLLLDQAWSGSPIDTEVYFHDWVTNRYAGAKSVPVGLYSAWDLMRSTVYNNTNLTSNAVPKSIFELSPNTTGLLNRTGHHPTTLGYSPSVVAQAWNLMYDASLGEPSLMDNPAFQYDMIDVTRQVMSNAFTPLYTDFVTRYMASNATDSSLSALSAAGQKLLTLLVDLDAVLSTNTHFALSTWLASARAWANTNTTANSTDQARTADLYEYSARNQITLWGPTGQINDYASKAWGGLIASYYVPRWTLFVDHLTATRPSSYNATALAAQLRSFEQAWQTQTWGERPTEKYATTGELASVLARVRGKWPSVFGI
;
A
#
# COMPACT_ATOMS: atom_id res chain seq x y z
N TRP A 1 11.40 -12.25 12.74
CA TRP A 1 10.24 -11.67 12.05
C TRP A 1 10.31 -11.96 10.55
N SER A 2 9.19 -12.29 9.92
CA SER A 2 9.00 -12.46 8.45
C SER A 2 10.10 -13.22 7.67
N ARG A 3 10.59 -14.34 8.23
CA ARG A 3 11.62 -15.22 7.63
C ARG A 3 12.95 -14.53 7.29
N PHE A 4 13.20 -13.36 7.88
CA PHE A 4 14.52 -12.74 7.81
C PHE A 4 15.57 -13.64 8.46
N PRO A 5 16.76 -13.79 7.84
CA PRO A 5 17.90 -14.46 8.47
C PRO A 5 18.26 -13.82 9.81
N SER A 6 18.71 -14.62 10.77
CA SER A 6 18.96 -14.18 12.16
C SER A 6 19.94 -13.02 12.29
N ASN A 7 20.82 -12.79 11.32
CA ASN A 7 21.71 -11.63 11.33
C ASN A 7 21.00 -10.29 11.00
N TYR A 8 19.74 -10.33 10.58
CA TYR A 8 18.87 -9.17 10.31
C TYR A 8 17.63 -9.12 11.24
N THR A 9 17.46 -10.09 12.13
CA THR A 9 16.33 -10.20 13.08
C THR A 9 16.88 -10.66 14.43
N ASN A 10 16.05 -11.22 15.31
CA ASN A 10 16.47 -11.87 16.55
C ASN A 10 17.26 -10.92 17.44
N VAL A 11 16.75 -9.69 17.53
CA VAL A 11 17.28 -8.65 18.39
C VAL A 11 17.14 -9.08 19.85
N THR A 12 18.08 -8.66 20.69
CA THR A 12 17.97 -8.84 22.14
C THR A 12 16.98 -7.83 22.70
N PHE A 13 15.93 -8.30 23.35
CA PHE A 13 15.00 -7.45 24.08
C PHE A 13 15.48 -7.29 25.53
N LEU A 14 15.81 -6.05 25.92
CA LEU A 14 16.10 -5.73 27.32
C LEU A 14 14.78 -5.52 28.05
N GLU A 15 14.46 -6.43 28.97
CA GLU A 15 13.22 -6.35 29.76
C GLU A 15 13.21 -5.08 30.63
N PRO A 16 12.08 -4.34 30.71
CA PRO A 16 11.95 -3.15 31.54
C PRO A 16 12.15 -3.38 33.05
N PHE A 17 12.30 -4.63 33.50
CA PHE A 17 12.60 -4.96 34.90
C PHE A 17 14.06 -4.70 35.27
N ASP A 18 14.96 -4.63 34.30
CA ASP A 18 16.37 -4.33 34.52
C ASP A 18 16.58 -2.81 34.64
N ASN A 19 17.29 -2.36 35.66
CA ASN A 19 17.58 -0.94 35.87
C ASN A 19 18.28 -0.29 34.67
N THR A 20 19.07 -1.07 33.92
CA THR A 20 19.75 -0.63 32.69
C THR A 20 18.75 -0.15 31.64
N PHE A 21 17.51 -0.67 31.63
CA PHE A 21 16.46 -0.19 30.73
C PHE A 21 16.17 1.29 30.97
N ALA A 22 15.97 1.68 32.23
CA ALA A 22 15.69 3.06 32.60
C ALA A 22 16.87 4.00 32.32
N GLU A 23 18.11 3.53 32.54
CA GLU A 23 19.32 4.29 32.22
C GLU A 23 19.43 4.56 30.71
N ILE A 24 19.14 3.56 29.86
CA ILE A 24 19.15 3.69 28.41
C ILE A 24 18.03 4.64 27.95
N GLN A 25 16.81 4.48 28.48
CA GLN A 25 15.67 5.34 28.14
C GLN A 25 15.96 6.81 28.45
N GLN A 26 16.48 7.10 29.65
CA GLN A 26 16.90 8.45 30.03
C GLN A 26 17.98 9.00 29.09
N SER A 27 19.00 8.20 28.79
CA SER A 27 20.09 8.58 27.90
C SER A 27 19.59 8.90 26.49
N PHE A 28 18.67 8.08 25.96
CA PHE A 28 18.08 8.26 24.64
C PHE A 28 17.27 9.56 24.55
N ILE A 29 16.33 9.78 25.47
CA ILE A 29 15.48 10.98 25.49
C ILE A 29 16.33 12.24 25.71
N THR A 30 17.34 12.19 26.58
CA THR A 30 18.26 13.32 26.79
C THR A 30 19.01 13.68 25.51
N LYS A 31 19.51 12.68 24.77
CA LYS A 31 20.20 12.90 23.49
C LYS A 31 19.25 13.38 22.40
N GLN A 32 18.02 12.87 22.36
CA GLN A 32 16.99 13.32 21.45
C GLN A 32 16.66 14.79 21.68
N ALA A 33 16.46 15.21 22.94
CA ALA A 33 16.24 16.60 23.31
C ALA A 33 17.46 17.49 23.00
N ALA A 34 18.69 16.99 23.16
CA ALA A 34 19.89 17.73 22.78
C ALA A 34 20.00 17.93 21.25
N ALA A 35 19.57 16.96 20.45
CA ALA A 35 19.62 17.03 18.99
C ALA A 35 18.50 17.89 18.38
N TYR A 36 17.29 17.81 18.93
CA TYR A 36 16.08 18.39 18.33
C TYR A 36 15.39 19.46 19.19
N GLY A 37 15.87 19.70 20.41
CA GLY A 37 15.16 20.51 21.41
C GLY A 37 14.01 19.75 22.07
N ASN A 38 13.37 20.39 23.06
CA ASN A 38 12.18 19.86 23.70
C ASN A 38 10.92 20.16 22.86
N ALA A 39 10.79 19.49 21.72
CA ALA A 39 9.75 19.79 20.72
C ALA A 39 8.37 19.21 21.07
N SER A 40 8.31 18.16 21.89
CA SER A 40 7.07 17.46 22.25
C SER A 40 7.27 16.64 23.53
N HIS A 41 6.17 16.38 24.23
CA HIS A 41 6.08 15.44 25.34
C HIS A 41 5.42 14.10 24.92
N ILE A 42 5.11 13.93 23.63
CA ILE A 42 4.51 12.70 23.10
C ILE A 42 5.61 11.83 22.50
N TYR A 43 5.72 10.59 22.98
CA TYR A 43 6.74 9.63 22.55
C TYR A 43 6.09 8.37 21.98
N THR A 44 6.48 7.99 20.76
CA THR A 44 6.07 6.72 20.14
C THR A 44 6.98 5.59 20.63
N LEU A 45 6.40 4.51 21.15
CA LEU A 45 7.14 3.34 21.60
C LEU A 45 6.29 2.07 21.45
N ASP A 46 6.73 1.10 20.66
CA ASP A 46 5.99 -0.15 20.43
C ASP A 46 6.92 -1.36 20.64
N GLN A 47 6.74 -2.11 21.74
CA GLN A 47 7.65 -3.19 22.14
C GLN A 47 7.39 -4.50 21.39
N TYR A 48 6.12 -4.80 21.17
CA TYR A 48 5.65 -6.10 20.68
C TYR A 48 4.86 -5.99 19.38
N ASN A 49 5.15 -4.97 18.56
CA ASN A 49 4.57 -4.87 17.24
C ASN A 49 5.00 -6.09 16.41
N GLU A 50 4.05 -6.99 16.10
CA GLU A 50 4.29 -8.26 15.39
C GLU A 50 5.36 -9.17 16.00
N ASN A 51 5.56 -9.08 17.31
CA ASN A 51 6.45 -9.94 18.07
C ASN A 51 5.72 -10.51 19.29
N ASP A 52 6.05 -11.73 19.68
CA ASP A 52 5.47 -12.35 20.87
C ASP A 52 6.19 -11.84 22.13
N PRO A 53 5.46 -11.40 23.16
CA PRO A 53 6.04 -11.20 24.48
C PRO A 53 6.63 -12.50 25.03
N TYR A 54 7.61 -12.41 25.94
CA TYR A 54 8.23 -13.58 26.55
C TYR A 54 7.21 -14.45 27.31
N SER A 55 6.22 -13.82 27.94
CA SER A 55 5.16 -14.48 28.69
C SER A 55 3.81 -13.81 28.47
N GLY A 56 2.75 -14.61 28.45
CA GLY A 56 1.35 -14.15 28.46
C GLY A 56 0.74 -14.05 29.87
N ASP A 57 1.57 -14.15 30.92
CA ASP A 57 1.16 -13.94 32.30
C ASP A 57 0.76 -12.47 32.53
N LEU A 58 -0.36 -12.25 33.22
CA LEU A 58 -0.94 -10.93 33.38
C LEU A 58 -0.04 -10.00 34.22
N VAL A 59 0.64 -10.54 35.23
CA VAL A 59 1.55 -9.75 36.07
C VAL A 59 2.79 -9.38 35.29
N TYR A 60 3.34 -10.29 34.49
CA TYR A 60 4.44 -9.99 33.57
C TYR A 60 4.05 -8.85 32.61
N LEU A 61 2.94 -8.98 31.89
CA LEU A 61 2.51 -7.98 30.89
C LEU A 61 2.26 -6.60 31.53
N ARG A 62 1.60 -6.56 32.68
CA ARG A 62 1.42 -5.31 33.43
C ARG A 62 2.76 -4.69 33.81
N ASN A 63 3.69 -5.50 34.33
CA ASN A 63 4.96 -4.99 34.80
C ASN A 63 5.86 -4.48 33.67
N VAL A 64 5.78 -5.08 32.46
CA VAL A 64 6.50 -4.56 31.28
C VAL A 64 6.07 -3.12 31.01
N THR A 65 4.76 -2.87 30.88
CA THR A 65 4.22 -1.53 30.64
C THR A 65 4.51 -0.59 31.80
N TYR A 66 4.34 -1.03 33.06
CA TYR A 66 4.57 -0.21 34.24
C TYR A 66 5.99 0.33 34.34
N ASN A 67 6.99 -0.53 34.15
CA ASN A 67 8.38 -0.09 34.24
C ASN A 67 8.79 0.73 33.01
N THR A 68 8.24 0.44 31.84
CA THR A 68 8.42 1.27 30.64
C THR A 68 7.88 2.68 30.87
N TRP A 69 6.62 2.81 31.30
CA TRP A 69 6.00 4.08 31.63
C TRP A 69 6.77 4.84 32.70
N LYS A 70 7.17 4.18 33.81
CA LYS A 70 8.00 4.81 34.84
C LYS A 70 9.32 5.37 34.30
N SER A 71 10.01 4.61 33.46
CA SER A 71 11.27 5.07 32.87
C SER A 71 11.07 6.27 31.94
N LEU A 72 9.95 6.30 31.21
CA LEU A 72 9.57 7.43 30.37
C LEU A 72 9.27 8.68 31.20
N LYS A 73 8.48 8.55 32.29
CA LYS A 73 8.17 9.66 33.21
C LYS A 73 9.40 10.16 33.98
N ALA A 74 10.37 9.29 34.25
CA ALA A 74 11.63 9.71 34.87
C ALA A 74 12.46 10.60 33.93
N ALA A 75 12.44 10.30 32.63
CA ALA A 75 13.12 11.09 31.61
C ALA A 75 12.41 12.39 31.26
N ASP A 76 11.09 12.36 31.22
CA ASP A 76 10.23 13.53 31.04
C ASP A 76 8.95 13.39 31.88
N PRO A 77 8.80 14.18 32.97
CA PRO A 77 7.61 14.14 33.83
C PRO A 77 6.29 14.47 33.12
N ALA A 78 6.33 15.14 31.95
CA ALA A 78 5.15 15.44 31.15
C ALA A 78 4.88 14.41 30.05
N ALA A 79 5.69 13.35 29.94
CA ALA A 79 5.60 12.40 28.85
C ALA A 79 4.24 11.71 28.74
N VAL A 80 3.78 11.59 27.50
CA VAL A 80 2.64 10.79 27.04
C VAL A 80 3.16 9.73 26.08
N TRP A 81 2.85 8.47 26.37
CA TRP A 81 3.21 7.34 25.53
C TRP A 81 2.16 7.16 24.42
N LEU A 82 2.52 7.48 23.19
CA LEU A 82 1.74 7.14 22.00
C LEU A 82 2.03 5.70 21.55
N MET A 83 1.03 4.83 21.60
CA MET A 83 1.17 3.40 21.33
C MET A 83 0.25 2.97 20.17
N GLN A 84 0.75 2.14 19.27
CA GLN A 84 -0.06 1.52 18.22
C GLN A 84 -0.85 0.33 18.78
N GLY A 85 -2.15 0.29 18.53
CA GLY A 85 -3.02 -0.82 18.91
C GLY A 85 -2.90 -2.07 18.01
N TRP A 86 -2.06 -2.04 16.97
CA TRP A 86 -1.95 -3.10 15.94
C TRP A 86 -1.73 -4.50 16.52
N LEU A 87 -0.87 -4.64 17.53
CA LEU A 87 -0.58 -5.93 18.16
C LEU A 87 -1.84 -6.65 18.66
N PHE A 88 -2.86 -5.89 19.11
CA PHE A 88 -4.10 -6.45 19.61
C PHE A 88 -4.90 -7.10 18.49
N PHE A 89 -4.81 -6.57 17.27
CA PHE A 89 -5.42 -7.18 16.09
C PHE A 89 -4.52 -8.29 15.50
N SER A 90 -3.27 -7.97 15.16
CA SER A 90 -2.38 -8.84 14.39
C SER A 90 -2.02 -10.16 15.08
N ASN A 91 -2.02 -10.15 16.42
CA ASN A 91 -1.84 -11.35 17.23
C ASN A 91 -2.97 -11.48 18.26
N SER A 92 -4.21 -11.37 17.80
CA SER A 92 -5.42 -11.50 18.65
C SER A 92 -5.55 -12.85 19.37
N HIS A 93 -4.88 -13.89 18.89
CA HIS A 93 -4.79 -15.17 19.62
C HIS A 93 -3.98 -15.04 20.92
N PHE A 94 -2.87 -14.30 20.90
CA PHE A 94 -2.13 -13.97 22.10
C PHE A 94 -2.83 -12.88 22.92
N TRP A 95 -3.26 -11.78 22.28
CA TRP A 95 -3.82 -10.60 22.94
C TRP A 95 -5.32 -10.71 23.24
N THR A 96 -5.64 -11.61 24.17
CA THR A 96 -6.97 -11.73 24.79
C THR A 96 -7.34 -10.47 25.58
N ASN A 97 -8.62 -10.24 25.84
CA ASN A 97 -9.08 -9.04 26.56
C ASN A 97 -8.38 -8.87 27.92
N ASP A 98 -8.25 -9.93 28.73
CA ASP A 98 -7.54 -9.91 30.02
C ASP A 98 -6.06 -9.50 29.87
N ARG A 99 -5.40 -9.97 28.80
CA ARG A 99 -3.99 -9.63 28.53
C ARG A 99 -3.83 -8.19 28.07
N VAL A 100 -4.76 -7.71 27.24
CA VAL A 100 -4.80 -6.29 26.84
C VAL A 100 -5.05 -5.40 28.05
N GLU A 101 -6.01 -5.75 28.90
CA GLU A 101 -6.31 -5.01 30.13
C GLU A 101 -5.10 -4.99 31.06
N ALA A 102 -4.50 -6.15 31.34
CA ALA A 102 -3.31 -6.24 32.19
C ALA A 102 -2.16 -5.40 31.64
N TYR A 103 -1.88 -5.49 30.34
CA TYR A 103 -0.82 -4.72 29.69
C TYR A 103 -1.08 -3.21 29.79
N LEU A 104 -2.27 -2.73 29.44
CA LEU A 104 -2.60 -1.29 29.49
C LEU A 104 -2.69 -0.75 30.93
N SER A 105 -3.06 -1.58 31.92
CA SER A 105 -3.13 -1.20 33.34
C SER A 105 -1.77 -0.88 33.97
N GLY A 106 -0.66 -1.18 33.29
CA GLY A 106 0.67 -0.80 33.73
C GLY A 106 0.90 0.72 33.68
N VAL A 107 0.22 1.45 32.81
CA VAL A 107 0.18 2.91 32.89
C VAL A 107 -0.87 3.30 33.94
N GLU A 108 -0.47 3.87 35.07
CA GLU A 108 -1.41 4.11 36.18
C GLU A 108 -2.21 5.41 36.05
N ASN A 109 -1.72 6.35 35.25
CA ASN A 109 -2.45 7.57 34.89
C ASN A 109 -2.93 7.47 33.44
N ASP A 110 -4.23 7.45 33.20
CA ASP A 110 -4.81 7.29 31.86
C ASP A 110 -4.30 8.33 30.87
N SER A 111 -4.10 9.59 31.30
CA SER A 111 -3.61 10.67 30.42
C SER A 111 -2.15 10.54 30.00
N ASP A 112 -1.38 9.64 30.60
CA ASP A 112 0.03 9.40 30.24
C ASP A 112 0.18 8.41 29.08
N MET A 113 -0.93 7.93 28.51
CA MET A 113 -0.95 7.06 27.33
C MET A 113 -2.00 7.52 26.32
N LEU A 114 -1.67 7.38 25.05
CA LEU A 114 -2.55 7.66 23.92
C LEU A 114 -2.46 6.47 22.95
N ILE A 115 -3.58 5.83 22.66
CA ILE A 115 -3.61 4.63 21.81
C ILE A 115 -4.10 4.98 20.41
N LEU A 116 -3.41 4.52 19.38
CA LEU A 116 -3.91 4.54 18.01
C LEU A 116 -4.67 3.24 17.75
N ASP A 117 -6.00 3.30 17.59
CA ASP A 117 -6.77 2.15 17.09
C ASP A 117 -6.53 2.05 15.58
N LEU A 118 -5.43 1.38 15.23
CA LEU A 118 -4.70 1.60 13.99
C LEU A 118 -5.50 1.31 12.71
N PHE A 119 -6.52 0.45 12.78
CA PHE A 119 -7.30 -0.05 11.63
C PHE A 119 -8.81 -0.01 11.91
N SER A 120 -9.30 1.12 12.39
CA SER A 120 -10.65 1.26 12.94
C SER A 120 -11.76 1.15 11.90
N GLU A 121 -11.49 1.48 10.64
CA GLU A 121 -12.47 1.43 9.57
C GLU A 121 -12.90 0.01 9.23
N ALA A 122 -12.04 -0.98 9.45
CA ALA A 122 -12.31 -2.37 9.10
C ALA A 122 -12.17 -3.37 10.25
N GLN A 123 -11.25 -3.15 11.18
CA GLN A 123 -10.94 -4.07 12.29
C GLN A 123 -10.76 -3.30 13.62
N PRO A 124 -11.76 -2.51 14.05
CA PRO A 124 -11.65 -1.70 15.26
C PRO A 124 -11.45 -2.59 16.49
N GLN A 125 -10.58 -2.15 17.40
CA GLN A 125 -10.30 -2.88 18.64
C GLN A 125 -10.99 -2.22 19.84
N TRP A 126 -11.36 -0.94 19.75
CA TRP A 126 -11.93 -0.17 20.86
C TRP A 126 -13.18 -0.81 21.49
N GLN A 127 -14.07 -1.45 20.71
CA GLN A 127 -15.28 -2.07 21.28
C GLN A 127 -14.93 -3.22 22.22
N ARG A 128 -14.05 -4.13 21.80
CA ARG A 128 -13.73 -5.33 22.59
C ARG A 128 -12.83 -5.03 23.77
N THR A 129 -12.11 -3.91 23.76
CA THR A 129 -11.26 -3.43 24.85
C THR A 129 -11.99 -2.46 25.78
N ASN A 130 -13.32 -2.35 25.67
CA ASN A 130 -14.13 -1.42 26.46
C ASN A 130 -13.56 0.00 26.42
N SER A 131 -13.35 0.53 25.21
CA SER A 131 -12.74 1.83 24.98
C SER A 131 -11.33 1.94 25.59
N TYR A 132 -10.54 0.89 25.40
CA TYR A 132 -9.20 0.72 25.97
C TYR A 132 -9.15 0.95 27.50
N TYR A 133 -10.19 0.50 28.19
CA TYR A 133 -10.31 0.56 29.65
C TYR A 133 -10.12 1.98 30.21
N GLY A 134 -10.54 3.00 29.46
CA GLY A 134 -10.47 4.41 29.85
C GLY A 134 -9.28 5.19 29.30
N LYS A 135 -8.27 4.52 28.72
CA LYS A 135 -7.15 5.20 28.07
C LYS A 135 -7.65 6.07 26.89
N PRO A 136 -7.14 7.30 26.74
CA PRO A 136 -7.37 8.11 25.54
C PRO A 136 -6.94 7.37 24.28
N TRP A 137 -7.75 7.44 23.22
CA TRP A 137 -7.44 6.78 21.96
C TRP A 137 -7.90 7.59 20.73
N ILE A 138 -7.29 7.29 19.58
CA ILE A 138 -7.57 7.90 18.28
C ILE A 138 -8.11 6.84 17.34
N TRP A 139 -9.25 7.12 16.72
CA TRP A 139 -9.81 6.30 15.64
C TRP A 139 -9.00 6.51 14.37
N CYS A 140 -8.35 5.47 13.85
CA CYS A 140 -7.46 5.60 12.71
C CYS A 140 -7.96 4.84 11.48
N GLN A 141 -7.79 5.43 10.30
CA GLN A 141 -7.95 4.75 9.01
C GLN A 141 -6.59 4.27 8.50
N LEU A 142 -6.42 2.94 8.41
CA LEU A 142 -5.22 2.32 7.86
C LEU A 142 -5.27 2.31 6.34
N HIS A 143 -6.36 1.80 5.77
CA HIS A 143 -6.71 1.74 4.35
C HIS A 143 -5.74 0.96 3.46
N ASP A 144 -4.46 1.34 3.42
CA ASP A 144 -3.44 0.81 2.54
C ASP A 144 -2.26 0.17 3.30
N TYR A 145 -1.80 -0.96 2.76
CA TYR A 145 -0.62 -1.71 3.21
C TYR A 145 0.41 -1.77 2.09
N GLY A 146 1.67 -1.40 2.36
CA GLY A 146 2.75 -1.43 1.38
C GLY A 146 2.70 -0.32 0.31
N ALA A 147 1.79 0.64 0.42
CA ALA A 147 1.50 1.63 -0.62
C ALA A 147 1.06 0.91 -1.91
N ASN A 148 0.02 0.08 -1.84
CA ASN A 148 -0.47 -0.66 -3.01
C ASN A 148 -1.25 0.24 -3.94
N MET A 149 -1.21 -0.07 -5.24
CA MET A 149 -1.92 0.72 -6.25
C MET A 149 -3.21 0.03 -6.66
N GLY A 150 -4.33 0.50 -6.12
CA GLY A 150 -5.67 0.01 -6.45
C GLY A 150 -6.72 1.05 -6.07
N LEU A 151 -7.82 1.12 -6.82
CA LEU A 151 -8.97 1.95 -6.44
C LEU A 151 -9.78 1.20 -5.36
N TYR A 152 -9.88 1.79 -4.17
CA TYR A 152 -10.49 1.17 -3.02
C TYR A 152 -10.91 2.19 -1.97
N GLY A 153 -12.04 1.92 -1.31
CA GLY A 153 -12.49 2.70 -0.17
C GLY A 153 -13.58 1.99 0.62
N GLN A 154 -13.88 2.57 1.78
CA GLN A 154 -15.00 2.20 2.64
C GLN A 154 -15.71 3.49 3.09
N VAL A 155 -16.27 4.24 2.12
CA VAL A 155 -16.82 5.60 2.34
C VAL A 155 -17.85 5.64 3.47
N GLU A 156 -18.71 4.63 3.59
CA GLU A 156 -19.67 4.56 4.70
C GLU A 156 -18.97 4.30 6.02
N ASN A 157 -17.99 3.40 6.07
CA ASN A 157 -17.28 3.09 7.31
C ASN A 157 -16.52 4.30 7.86
N VAL A 158 -15.89 5.11 6.99
CA VAL A 158 -15.11 6.29 7.43
C VAL A 158 -15.99 7.51 7.76
N THR A 159 -17.29 7.47 7.48
CA THR A 159 -18.24 8.55 7.81
C THR A 159 -19.16 8.18 8.97
N ILE A 160 -19.67 6.95 9.00
CA ILE A 160 -20.62 6.48 10.00
C ILE A 160 -19.90 6.02 11.27
N ASN A 161 -18.89 5.17 11.15
CA ASN A 161 -18.30 4.48 12.30
C ASN A 161 -17.51 5.41 13.25
N PRO A 162 -16.77 6.45 12.79
CA PRO A 162 -16.14 7.41 13.69
C PRO A 162 -17.17 8.16 14.55
N ILE A 163 -18.36 8.46 14.00
CA ILE A 163 -19.42 9.15 14.72
C ILE A 163 -20.14 8.21 15.70
N GLU A 164 -20.29 6.94 15.34
CA GLU A 164 -20.72 5.90 16.29
C GLU A 164 -19.72 5.80 17.45
N ALA A 165 -18.42 5.76 17.18
CA ALA A 165 -17.39 5.71 18.22
C ALA A 165 -17.45 6.96 19.11
N LEU A 166 -17.61 8.15 18.53
CA LEU A 166 -17.75 9.41 19.28
C LEU A 166 -18.96 9.40 20.23
N ALA A 167 -20.08 8.82 19.81
CA ALA A 167 -21.28 8.70 20.64
C ALA A 167 -21.14 7.68 21.78
N ASN A 168 -20.31 6.65 21.60
CA ASN A 168 -20.24 5.49 22.50
C ASN A 168 -18.95 5.40 23.32
N SER A 169 -17.97 6.28 23.10
CA SER A 169 -16.70 6.30 23.80
C SER A 169 -16.38 7.69 24.35
N SER A 170 -16.30 7.80 25.68
CA SER A 170 -15.85 9.04 26.33
C SER A 170 -14.33 9.24 26.32
N SER A 171 -13.55 8.22 25.94
CA SER A 171 -12.08 8.30 25.86
C SER A 171 -11.55 8.42 24.43
N LEU A 172 -12.43 8.52 23.43
CA LEU A 172 -12.05 8.89 22.07
C LEU A 172 -11.66 10.38 22.04
N VAL A 173 -10.45 10.68 21.58
CA VAL A 173 -9.89 12.05 21.61
C VAL A 173 -9.48 12.59 20.24
N GLY A 174 -9.63 11.82 19.16
CA GLY A 174 -9.35 12.30 17.81
C GLY A 174 -9.53 11.24 16.74
N PHE A 175 -9.43 11.67 15.48
CA PHE A 175 -9.40 10.82 14.29
C PHE A 175 -8.05 10.99 13.58
N GLY A 176 -7.56 9.95 12.90
CA GLY A 176 -6.24 9.96 12.27
C GLY A 176 -6.12 9.05 11.04
N LEU A 177 -5.05 9.26 10.28
CA LEU A 177 -4.67 8.44 9.12
C LEU A 177 -3.40 7.67 9.46
N THR A 178 -3.38 6.38 9.16
CA THR A 178 -2.30 5.45 9.55
C THR A 178 -1.82 4.57 8.40
N MET A 179 -2.17 4.91 7.15
CA MET A 179 -1.75 4.17 5.96
C MET A 179 -0.23 3.99 5.87
N GLU A 180 0.22 2.82 5.41
CA GLU A 180 1.66 2.53 5.28
C GLU A 180 2.33 3.38 4.18
N GLY A 181 1.54 3.85 3.21
CA GLY A 181 1.93 4.84 2.22
C GLY A 181 0.74 5.33 1.41
N GLN A 182 0.98 6.31 0.52
CA GLN A 182 -0.07 7.00 -0.23
C GLN A 182 0.19 6.86 -1.74
N GLU A 183 -0.64 6.08 -2.43
CA GLU A 183 -0.58 5.86 -3.89
C GLU A 183 -1.99 6.02 -4.51
N GLY A 184 -2.54 7.22 -4.44
CA GLY A 184 -3.88 7.54 -4.93
C GLY A 184 -4.94 7.47 -3.83
N ASN A 185 -6.22 7.29 -4.22
CA ASN A 185 -7.38 7.28 -3.31
C ASN A 185 -7.50 8.51 -2.40
N GLU A 186 -6.98 9.67 -2.82
CA GLU A 186 -6.89 10.91 -2.02
C GLU A 186 -8.22 11.28 -1.35
N ILE A 187 -9.34 11.10 -2.05
CA ILE A 187 -10.69 11.37 -1.54
C ILE A 187 -11.01 10.60 -0.25
N MET A 188 -10.47 9.39 -0.07
CA MET A 188 -10.72 8.57 1.10
C MET A 188 -10.04 9.14 2.35
N TYR A 189 -8.90 9.80 2.16
CA TYR A 189 -8.13 10.40 3.25
C TYR A 189 -8.73 11.75 3.64
N ASP A 190 -9.07 12.56 2.64
CA ASP A 190 -9.73 13.85 2.86
C ASP A 190 -11.10 13.65 3.52
N LEU A 191 -11.87 12.63 3.11
CA LEU A 191 -13.19 12.34 3.69
C LEU A 191 -13.15 12.09 5.20
N LEU A 192 -12.17 11.33 5.72
CA LEU A 192 -12.06 11.12 7.17
C LEU A 192 -11.64 12.41 7.88
N LEU A 193 -10.70 13.17 7.31
CA LEU A 193 -10.24 14.42 7.90
C LEU A 193 -11.36 15.46 7.94
N ASP A 194 -12.21 15.54 6.92
CA ASP A 194 -13.39 16.39 6.93
C ASP A 194 -14.48 15.86 7.88
N GLN A 195 -14.64 14.53 7.99
CA GLN A 195 -15.55 13.92 8.96
C GLN A 195 -15.21 14.31 10.41
N ALA A 196 -13.93 14.56 10.72
CA ALA A 196 -13.49 15.03 12.04
C ALA A 196 -14.08 16.39 12.45
N TRP A 197 -14.57 17.18 11.50
CA TRP A 197 -15.20 18.49 11.73
C TRP A 197 -16.73 18.43 11.78
N SER A 198 -17.33 17.24 11.63
CA SER A 198 -18.78 17.04 11.65
C SER A 198 -19.21 16.12 12.79
N GLY A 199 -20.24 16.53 13.54
CA GLY A 199 -20.87 15.72 14.59
C GLY A 199 -21.85 14.67 14.07
N SER A 200 -22.09 14.62 12.75
CA SER A 200 -22.94 13.65 12.06
C SER A 200 -22.22 13.08 10.84
N PRO A 201 -22.58 11.87 10.37
CA PRO A 201 -21.99 11.32 9.15
C PRO A 201 -22.17 12.28 7.97
N ILE A 202 -21.09 12.50 7.21
CA ILE A 202 -21.10 13.34 6.00
C ILE A 202 -21.99 12.69 4.93
N ASP A 203 -22.76 13.52 4.21
CA ASP A 203 -23.47 13.09 3.01
C ASP A 203 -22.46 12.82 1.88
N THR A 204 -22.19 11.54 1.61
CA THR A 204 -21.17 11.15 0.65
C THR A 204 -21.52 11.51 -0.79
N GLU A 205 -22.80 11.64 -1.15
CA GLU A 205 -23.21 12.03 -2.51
C GLU A 205 -22.84 13.50 -2.77
N VAL A 206 -23.21 14.38 -1.84
CA VAL A 206 -22.86 15.81 -1.89
C VAL A 206 -21.34 15.99 -1.83
N TYR A 207 -20.66 15.25 -0.94
CA TYR A 207 -19.22 15.34 -0.79
C TYR A 207 -18.46 14.98 -2.09
N PHE A 208 -18.82 13.86 -2.72
CA PHE A 208 -18.18 13.46 -3.99
C PHE A 208 -18.55 14.40 -5.13
N HIS A 209 -19.76 14.96 -5.15
CA HIS A 209 -20.12 15.99 -6.12
C HIS A 209 -19.20 17.21 -5.97
N ASP A 210 -19.07 17.74 -4.76
CA ASP A 210 -18.26 18.95 -4.50
C ASP A 210 -16.76 18.69 -4.69
N TRP A 211 -16.29 17.48 -4.37
CA TRP A 211 -14.95 17.00 -4.70
C TRP A 211 -14.66 17.14 -6.20
N VAL A 212 -15.56 16.67 -7.07
CA VAL A 212 -15.40 16.77 -8.53
C VAL A 212 -15.35 18.23 -8.98
N THR A 213 -16.22 19.08 -8.44
CA THR A 213 -16.21 20.51 -8.75
C THR A 213 -14.88 21.16 -8.37
N ASN A 214 -14.36 20.88 -7.19
CA ASN A 214 -13.13 21.48 -6.68
C ASN A 214 -11.88 20.92 -7.36
N ARG A 215 -11.79 19.59 -7.49
CA ARG A 215 -10.62 18.89 -8.04
C ARG A 215 -10.35 19.25 -9.50
N TYR A 216 -11.41 19.43 -10.29
CA TYR A 216 -11.29 19.79 -11.70
C TYR A 216 -11.53 21.27 -11.98
N ALA A 217 -11.56 22.10 -10.93
CA ALA A 217 -11.54 23.54 -11.07
C ALA A 217 -10.33 23.97 -11.92
N GLY A 218 -10.50 25.03 -12.72
CA GLY A 218 -9.49 25.50 -13.66
C GLY A 218 -9.64 24.96 -15.08
N ALA A 219 -10.38 23.85 -15.28
CA ALA A 219 -10.95 23.56 -16.59
C ALA A 219 -12.00 24.62 -16.94
N LYS A 220 -12.25 24.86 -18.23
CA LYS A 220 -13.22 25.85 -18.70
C LYS A 220 -14.65 25.51 -18.22
N SER A 221 -14.97 24.22 -18.14
CA SER A 221 -16.19 23.70 -17.54
C SER A 221 -15.92 22.31 -16.94
N VAL A 222 -16.77 21.85 -16.03
CA VAL A 222 -16.72 20.49 -15.48
C VAL A 222 -17.91 19.71 -16.04
N PRO A 223 -17.72 18.80 -17.01
CA PRO A 223 -18.82 18.07 -17.65
C PRO A 223 -19.56 17.14 -16.68
N VAL A 224 -20.87 16.97 -16.89
CA VAL A 224 -21.75 16.09 -16.09
C VAL A 224 -21.28 14.63 -16.02
N GLY A 225 -20.56 14.18 -17.05
CA GLY A 225 -19.97 12.83 -17.10
C GLY A 225 -18.99 12.57 -15.95
N LEU A 226 -18.26 13.59 -15.49
CA LEU A 226 -17.32 13.44 -14.38
C LEU A 226 -18.03 13.19 -13.06
N TYR A 227 -19.08 13.95 -12.76
CA TYR A 227 -19.92 13.71 -11.58
C TYR A 227 -20.53 12.31 -11.61
N SER A 228 -21.03 11.89 -12.78
CA SER A 228 -21.60 10.54 -12.95
C SER A 228 -20.56 9.43 -12.76
N ALA A 229 -19.32 9.64 -13.22
CA ALA A 229 -18.24 8.67 -13.06
C ALA A 229 -17.82 8.51 -11.60
N TRP A 230 -17.64 9.63 -10.89
CA TRP A 230 -17.27 9.63 -9.48
C TRP A 230 -18.38 9.12 -8.58
N ASP A 231 -19.65 9.44 -8.86
CA ASP A 231 -20.78 8.89 -8.13
C ASP A 231 -20.93 7.38 -8.33
N LEU A 232 -20.72 6.90 -9.56
CA LEU A 232 -20.69 5.48 -9.85
C LEU A 232 -19.57 4.77 -9.04
N MET A 233 -18.37 5.35 -8.99
CA MET A 233 -17.26 4.80 -8.20
C MET A 233 -17.51 4.91 -6.70
N ARG A 234 -18.13 6.01 -6.22
CA ARG A 234 -18.50 6.23 -4.82
C ARG A 234 -19.32 5.07 -4.28
N SER A 235 -20.40 4.71 -4.96
CA SER A 235 -21.33 3.68 -4.48
C SER A 235 -20.83 2.24 -4.71
N THR A 236 -19.66 2.05 -5.30
CA THR A 236 -19.12 0.73 -5.68
C THR A 236 -17.66 0.58 -5.27
N VAL A 237 -16.72 1.06 -6.09
CA VAL A 237 -15.27 0.94 -5.94
C VAL A 237 -14.79 1.48 -4.59
N TYR A 238 -15.36 2.61 -4.16
CA TYR A 238 -15.03 3.26 -2.90
C TYR A 238 -15.96 2.88 -1.73
N ASN A 239 -16.94 1.99 -1.92
CA ASN A 239 -17.84 1.53 -0.85
C ASN A 239 -17.76 0.01 -0.66
N ASN A 240 -16.57 -0.50 -0.32
CA ASN A 240 -16.41 -1.91 -0.02
C ASN A 240 -17.03 -2.28 1.34
N THR A 241 -18.15 -2.98 1.31
CA THR A 241 -18.82 -3.52 2.50
C THR A 241 -18.36 -4.93 2.86
N ASN A 242 -17.52 -5.57 2.03
CA ASN A 242 -16.98 -6.89 2.32
C ASN A 242 -15.66 -6.81 3.11
N LEU A 243 -15.78 -6.89 4.44
CA LEU A 243 -14.63 -6.81 5.36
C LEU A 243 -13.72 -8.06 5.37
N THR A 244 -14.02 -9.10 4.58
CA THR A 244 -13.04 -10.17 4.35
C THR A 244 -11.91 -9.75 3.42
N SER A 245 -12.12 -8.71 2.61
CA SER A 245 -11.13 -8.11 1.71
C SER A 245 -11.04 -6.63 2.03
N ASN A 246 -10.29 -6.31 3.08
CA ASN A 246 -10.42 -5.05 3.82
C ASN A 246 -9.28 -4.04 3.59
N ALA A 247 -8.53 -4.19 2.51
CA ALA A 247 -7.45 -3.27 2.12
C ALA A 247 -7.44 -3.04 0.61
N VAL A 248 -6.63 -2.07 0.18
CA VAL A 248 -6.39 -1.80 -1.25
C VAL A 248 -5.95 -3.09 -1.97
N PRO A 249 -6.70 -3.54 -3.00
CA PRO A 249 -6.39 -4.76 -3.72
C PRO A 249 -5.20 -4.57 -4.66
N LYS A 250 -4.31 -5.56 -4.71
CA LYS A 250 -3.19 -5.60 -5.66
C LYS A 250 -3.64 -6.23 -6.98
N SER A 251 -3.09 -5.73 -8.08
CA SER A 251 -3.18 -6.44 -9.35
C SER A 251 -2.28 -7.68 -9.34
N ILE A 252 -2.75 -8.79 -9.90
CA ILE A 252 -1.98 -10.04 -9.88
C ILE A 252 -0.70 -9.98 -10.73
N PHE A 253 -0.58 -9.04 -11.67
CA PHE A 253 0.65 -8.87 -12.45
C PHE A 253 1.84 -8.39 -11.59
N GLU A 254 1.55 -7.78 -10.43
CA GLU A 254 2.57 -7.30 -9.50
C GLU A 254 3.17 -8.43 -8.66
N LEU A 255 2.48 -9.58 -8.60
CA LEU A 255 2.89 -10.73 -7.82
C LEU A 255 3.79 -11.65 -8.65
N SER A 256 4.64 -12.41 -7.95
CA SER A 256 5.45 -13.47 -8.57
C SER A 256 4.60 -14.42 -9.42
N PRO A 257 4.88 -14.56 -10.73
CA PRO A 257 4.09 -15.40 -11.62
C PRO A 257 4.01 -16.86 -11.16
N ASN A 258 2.80 -17.42 -11.20
CA ASN A 258 2.53 -18.80 -10.81
C ASN A 258 1.31 -19.30 -11.59
N THR A 259 1.10 -20.62 -11.69
CA THR A 259 -0.13 -21.20 -12.24
C THR A 259 -1.27 -21.24 -11.22
N THR A 260 -0.98 -21.05 -9.94
CA THR A 260 -1.94 -21.15 -8.83
C THR A 260 -1.72 -20.05 -7.79
N GLY A 261 -2.73 -19.85 -6.93
CA GLY A 261 -2.60 -19.02 -5.74
C GLY A 261 -2.55 -17.51 -5.97
N LEU A 262 -2.73 -16.99 -7.20
CA LEU A 262 -2.78 -15.55 -7.48
C LEU A 262 -4.19 -14.96 -7.35
N LEU A 263 -5.23 -15.75 -7.64
CA LEU A 263 -6.61 -15.30 -7.69
C LEU A 263 -7.30 -15.42 -6.33
N ASN A 264 -8.30 -14.58 -6.10
CA ASN A 264 -9.23 -14.65 -4.96
C ASN A 264 -8.55 -14.58 -3.59
N ARG A 265 -7.41 -13.87 -3.46
CA ARG A 265 -6.81 -13.59 -2.15
C ARG A 265 -7.68 -12.59 -1.41
N THR A 266 -7.82 -12.79 -0.12
CA THR A 266 -8.56 -11.94 0.83
C THR A 266 -7.63 -11.48 1.95
N GLY A 267 -8.14 -10.73 2.94
CA GLY A 267 -7.37 -10.11 4.01
C GLY A 267 -6.76 -8.77 3.61
N HIS A 268 -5.61 -8.43 4.21
CA HIS A 268 -4.93 -7.14 4.05
C HIS A 268 -4.00 -7.04 2.81
N HIS A 269 -3.90 -8.11 2.00
CA HIS A 269 -3.32 -8.05 0.65
C HIS A 269 -4.20 -8.78 -0.36
N PRO A 270 -5.43 -8.29 -0.59
CA PRO A 270 -6.37 -8.99 -1.42
C PRO A 270 -6.02 -8.87 -2.91
N THR A 271 -6.42 -9.87 -3.68
CA THR A 271 -6.53 -9.81 -5.15
C THR A 271 -7.97 -9.92 -5.61
N THR A 272 -8.89 -10.11 -4.66
CA THR A 272 -10.33 -10.08 -4.87
C THR A 272 -10.79 -8.63 -5.00
N LEU A 273 -11.65 -8.35 -5.99
CA LEU A 273 -12.27 -7.04 -6.15
C LEU A 273 -13.63 -7.03 -5.46
N GLY A 274 -13.93 -5.97 -4.71
CA GLY A 274 -15.23 -5.74 -4.08
C GLY A 274 -16.32 -5.23 -5.04
N TYR A 275 -15.99 -5.07 -6.32
CA TYR A 275 -16.85 -4.49 -7.35
C TYR A 275 -16.71 -5.26 -8.68
N SER A 276 -17.65 -5.05 -9.61
CA SER A 276 -17.56 -5.58 -10.97
C SER A 276 -16.58 -4.76 -11.81
N PRO A 277 -15.57 -5.36 -12.48
CA PRO A 277 -14.63 -4.63 -13.35
C PRO A 277 -15.27 -3.71 -14.39
N SER A 278 -16.46 -4.07 -14.88
CA SER A 278 -17.22 -3.26 -15.84
C SER A 278 -17.59 -1.87 -15.33
N VAL A 279 -17.73 -1.70 -14.02
CA VAL A 279 -18.02 -0.40 -13.37
C VAL A 279 -16.89 0.58 -13.63
N VAL A 280 -15.64 0.15 -13.45
CA VAL A 280 -14.47 1.02 -13.68
C VAL A 280 -14.33 1.34 -15.17
N ALA A 281 -14.62 0.39 -16.06
CA ALA A 281 -14.65 0.65 -17.50
C ALA A 281 -15.74 1.66 -17.88
N GLN A 282 -16.91 1.60 -17.25
CA GLN A 282 -17.98 2.58 -17.45
C GLN A 282 -17.58 3.98 -16.94
N ALA A 283 -17.02 4.08 -15.72
CA ALA A 283 -16.50 5.33 -15.17
C ALA A 283 -15.41 5.92 -16.08
N TRP A 284 -14.49 5.07 -16.56
CA TRP A 284 -13.46 5.46 -17.51
C TRP A 284 -14.03 6.06 -18.80
N ASN A 285 -15.06 5.45 -19.40
CA ASN A 285 -15.68 5.98 -20.61
C ASN A 285 -16.32 7.35 -20.37
N LEU A 286 -17.00 7.53 -19.23
CA LEU A 286 -17.59 8.82 -18.86
C LEU A 286 -16.52 9.91 -18.71
N MET A 287 -15.38 9.58 -18.09
CA MET A 287 -14.24 10.51 -17.95
C MET A 287 -13.58 10.81 -19.29
N TYR A 288 -13.39 9.79 -20.13
CA TYR A 288 -12.80 9.93 -21.46
C TYR A 288 -13.69 10.80 -22.36
N ASP A 289 -15.00 10.54 -22.42
CA ASP A 289 -15.96 11.33 -23.20
C ASP A 289 -16.06 12.78 -22.69
N ALA A 290 -15.99 12.98 -21.37
CA ALA A 290 -15.90 14.32 -20.79
C ALA A 290 -14.66 15.08 -21.29
N SER A 291 -13.50 14.42 -21.38
CA SER A 291 -12.27 15.02 -21.91
C SER A 291 -12.34 15.35 -23.41
N LEU A 292 -13.13 14.60 -24.18
CA LEU A 292 -13.39 14.92 -25.59
C LEU A 292 -14.33 16.13 -25.73
N GLY A 293 -15.32 16.25 -24.85
CA GLY A 293 -16.28 17.36 -24.84
C GLY A 293 -15.71 18.66 -24.27
N GLU A 294 -14.76 18.57 -23.34
CA GLU A 294 -14.05 19.70 -22.73
C GLU A 294 -12.53 19.44 -22.69
N PRO A 295 -11.82 19.74 -23.79
CA PRO A 295 -10.39 19.47 -23.90
C PRO A 295 -9.50 20.15 -22.85
N SER A 296 -9.96 21.26 -22.23
CA SER A 296 -9.21 21.92 -21.16
C SER A 296 -9.03 21.06 -19.90
N LEU A 297 -9.80 19.97 -19.76
CA LEU A 297 -9.56 18.97 -18.72
C LEU A 297 -8.17 18.33 -18.86
N MET A 298 -7.68 18.12 -20.09
CA MET A 298 -6.34 17.55 -20.30
C MET A 298 -5.21 18.49 -19.86
N ASP A 299 -5.48 19.77 -19.60
CA ASP A 299 -4.51 20.70 -19.03
C ASP A 299 -4.54 20.69 -17.49
N ASN A 300 -5.57 20.11 -16.87
CA ASN A 300 -5.70 20.01 -15.41
C ASN A 300 -4.87 18.82 -14.88
N PRO A 301 -3.86 19.05 -14.00
CA PRO A 301 -3.01 17.96 -13.49
C PRO A 301 -3.75 16.90 -12.68
N ALA A 302 -4.78 17.27 -11.92
CA ALA A 302 -5.59 16.32 -11.15
C ALA A 302 -6.42 15.43 -12.08
N PHE A 303 -6.99 16.00 -13.15
CA PHE A 303 -7.67 15.20 -14.17
C PHE A 303 -6.71 14.24 -14.88
N GLN A 304 -5.50 14.70 -15.26
CA GLN A 304 -4.50 13.81 -15.84
C GLN A 304 -4.14 12.65 -14.90
N TYR A 305 -3.95 12.94 -13.61
CA TYR A 305 -3.67 11.93 -12.59
C TYR A 305 -4.79 10.88 -12.50
N ASP A 306 -6.04 11.33 -12.33
CA ASP A 306 -7.17 10.41 -12.16
C ASP A 306 -7.45 9.61 -13.44
N MET A 307 -7.33 10.25 -14.60
CA MET A 307 -7.51 9.58 -15.89
C MET A 307 -6.47 8.46 -16.07
N ILE A 308 -5.22 8.66 -15.63
CA ILE A 308 -4.17 7.64 -15.62
C ILE A 308 -4.49 6.53 -14.62
N ASP A 309 -4.88 6.85 -13.38
CA ASP A 309 -5.14 5.86 -12.33
C ASP A 309 -6.36 4.99 -12.67
N VAL A 310 -7.44 5.59 -13.17
CA VAL A 310 -8.62 4.84 -13.65
C VAL A 310 -8.25 3.99 -14.86
N THR A 311 -7.43 4.48 -15.79
CA THR A 311 -6.93 3.66 -16.92
C THR A 311 -6.09 2.47 -16.42
N ARG A 312 -5.19 2.71 -15.46
CA ARG A 312 -4.39 1.67 -14.79
C ARG A 312 -5.32 0.63 -14.17
N GLN A 313 -6.37 1.03 -13.47
CA GLN A 313 -7.30 0.10 -12.84
C GLN A 313 -8.07 -0.74 -13.86
N VAL A 314 -8.56 -0.14 -14.96
CA VAL A 314 -9.22 -0.88 -16.05
C VAL A 314 -8.29 -1.96 -16.62
N MET A 315 -7.05 -1.59 -16.95
CA MET A 315 -6.07 -2.53 -17.50
C MET A 315 -5.64 -3.58 -16.48
N SER A 316 -5.51 -3.21 -15.20
CA SER A 316 -5.21 -4.15 -14.11
C SER A 316 -6.30 -5.20 -13.96
N ASN A 317 -7.57 -4.78 -13.98
CA ASN A 317 -8.70 -5.70 -13.93
C ASN A 317 -8.69 -6.67 -15.12
N ALA A 318 -8.31 -6.21 -16.31
CA ALA A 318 -8.23 -7.01 -17.53
C ALA A 318 -7.09 -8.04 -17.54
N PHE A 319 -6.05 -7.86 -16.73
CA PHE A 319 -4.96 -8.82 -16.64
C PHE A 319 -5.45 -10.19 -16.09
N THR A 320 -6.35 -10.17 -15.11
CA THR A 320 -6.91 -11.38 -14.47
C THR A 320 -7.54 -12.36 -15.48
N PRO A 321 -8.54 -11.99 -16.30
CA PRO A 321 -9.14 -12.90 -17.26
C PRO A 321 -8.16 -13.35 -18.35
N LEU A 322 -7.20 -12.51 -18.78
CA LEU A 322 -6.15 -12.93 -19.71
C LEU A 322 -5.25 -14.01 -19.09
N TYR A 323 -4.90 -13.85 -17.81
CA TYR A 323 -4.08 -14.80 -17.07
C TYR A 323 -4.82 -16.13 -16.92
N THR A 324 -6.10 -16.08 -16.58
CA THR A 324 -6.97 -17.25 -16.47
C THR A 324 -7.09 -18.00 -17.79
N ASP A 325 -7.29 -17.30 -18.92
CA ASP A 325 -7.31 -17.93 -20.26
C ASP A 325 -5.97 -18.60 -20.58
N PHE A 326 -4.85 -17.91 -20.34
CA PHE A 326 -3.52 -18.46 -20.57
C PHE A 326 -3.25 -19.73 -19.76
N VAL A 327 -3.49 -19.71 -18.44
CA VAL A 327 -3.29 -20.87 -17.56
C VAL A 327 -4.25 -22.01 -17.91
N THR A 328 -5.51 -21.71 -18.26
CA THR A 328 -6.49 -22.73 -18.66
C THR A 328 -6.05 -23.44 -19.94
N ARG A 329 -5.57 -22.69 -20.94
CA ARG A 329 -5.00 -23.27 -22.18
C ARG A 329 -3.78 -24.13 -21.89
N TYR A 330 -2.91 -23.68 -20.99
CA TYR A 330 -1.74 -24.47 -20.58
C TYR A 330 -2.17 -25.80 -19.98
N MET A 331 -3.08 -25.78 -19.00
CA MET A 331 -3.56 -26.99 -18.31
C MET A 331 -4.27 -27.96 -19.25
N ALA A 332 -4.94 -27.46 -20.29
CA ALA A 332 -5.60 -28.26 -21.31
C ALA A 332 -4.68 -28.71 -22.46
N SER A 333 -3.41 -28.27 -22.48
CA SER A 333 -2.52 -28.53 -23.62
C SER A 333 -2.05 -29.99 -23.66
N ASN A 334 -2.33 -30.66 -24.78
CA ASN A 334 -1.90 -32.03 -25.07
C ASN A 334 -0.72 -32.09 -26.07
N ALA A 335 -0.01 -30.96 -26.26
CA ALA A 335 1.16 -30.81 -27.14
C ALA A 335 0.91 -31.05 -28.65
N THR A 336 -0.22 -30.56 -29.18
CA THR A 336 -0.39 -30.38 -30.64
C THR A 336 0.12 -28.99 -31.07
N ASP A 337 0.61 -28.83 -32.30
CA ASP A 337 1.09 -27.53 -32.82
C ASP A 337 0.06 -26.41 -32.72
N SER A 338 -1.23 -26.74 -32.89
CA SER A 338 -2.35 -25.80 -32.74
C SER A 338 -2.54 -25.36 -31.28
N SER A 339 -2.37 -26.27 -30.31
CA SER A 339 -2.46 -25.94 -28.88
C SER A 339 -1.30 -25.06 -28.41
N LEU A 340 -0.09 -25.30 -28.93
CA LEU A 340 1.10 -24.49 -28.64
C LEU A 340 0.97 -23.08 -29.23
N SER A 341 0.53 -22.96 -30.48
CA SER A 341 0.31 -21.66 -31.12
C SER A 341 -0.73 -20.81 -30.38
N ALA A 342 -1.83 -21.43 -29.95
CA ALA A 342 -2.87 -20.76 -29.18
C ALA A 342 -2.39 -20.35 -27.77
N LEU A 343 -1.57 -21.18 -27.12
CA LEU A 343 -0.97 -20.87 -25.82
C LEU A 343 0.00 -19.68 -25.92
N SER A 344 0.92 -19.71 -26.89
CA SER A 344 1.87 -18.61 -27.12
C SER A 344 1.16 -17.30 -27.44
N ALA A 345 0.08 -17.34 -28.24
CA ALA A 345 -0.73 -16.17 -28.53
C ALA A 345 -1.41 -15.59 -27.27
N ALA A 346 -1.92 -16.45 -26.38
CA ALA A 346 -2.50 -16.01 -25.10
C ALA A 346 -1.44 -15.40 -24.17
N GLY A 347 -0.24 -16.01 -24.09
CA GLY A 347 0.89 -15.46 -23.35
C GLY A 347 1.34 -14.10 -23.89
N GLN A 348 1.42 -13.95 -25.21
CA GLN A 348 1.79 -12.67 -25.83
C GLN A 348 0.76 -11.57 -25.55
N LYS A 349 -0.54 -11.90 -25.46
CA LYS A 349 -1.57 -10.92 -25.08
C LYS A 349 -1.34 -10.36 -23.68
N LEU A 350 -0.97 -11.20 -22.71
CA LEU A 350 -0.62 -10.76 -21.35
C LEU A 350 0.54 -9.76 -21.37
N LEU A 351 1.64 -10.12 -22.03
CA LEU A 351 2.84 -9.26 -22.12
C LEU A 351 2.53 -7.94 -22.83
N THR A 352 1.72 -8.00 -23.89
CA THR A 352 1.31 -6.81 -24.65
C THR A 352 0.48 -5.86 -23.79
N LEU A 353 -0.45 -6.38 -22.96
CA LEU A 353 -1.23 -5.56 -22.03
C LEU A 353 -0.32 -4.81 -21.05
N LEU A 354 0.71 -5.49 -20.51
CA LEU A 354 1.67 -4.86 -19.59
C LEU A 354 2.52 -3.78 -20.28
N VAL A 355 2.96 -4.00 -21.52
CA VAL A 355 3.69 -2.99 -22.29
C VAL A 355 2.82 -1.76 -22.55
N ASP A 356 1.55 -1.94 -22.87
CA ASP A 356 0.63 -0.82 -23.06
C ASP A 356 0.31 -0.11 -21.74
N LEU A 357 0.22 -0.84 -20.63
CA LEU A 357 0.04 -0.28 -19.29
C LEU A 357 1.27 0.56 -18.88
N ASP A 358 2.47 0.04 -19.09
CA ASP A 358 3.72 0.79 -18.86
C ASP A 358 3.74 2.11 -19.62
N ALA A 359 3.27 2.10 -20.88
CA ALA A 359 3.21 3.29 -21.71
C ALA A 359 2.19 4.33 -21.19
N VAL A 360 1.06 3.89 -20.62
CA VAL A 360 0.10 4.80 -19.95
C VAL A 360 0.76 5.44 -18.72
N LEU A 361 1.32 4.63 -17.84
CA LEU A 361 1.92 5.08 -16.57
C LEU A 361 3.13 5.99 -16.81
N SER A 362 3.90 5.75 -17.87
CA SER A 362 5.07 6.55 -18.21
C SER A 362 4.76 7.97 -18.71
N THR A 363 3.47 8.32 -18.90
CA THR A 363 3.07 9.68 -19.33
C THR A 363 3.12 10.71 -18.20
N ASN A 364 3.20 10.28 -16.94
CA ASN A 364 3.16 11.19 -15.78
C ASN A 364 4.19 10.80 -14.72
N THR A 365 4.89 11.79 -14.15
CA THR A 365 5.95 11.59 -13.15
C THR A 365 5.46 10.98 -11.85
N HIS A 366 4.17 11.11 -11.51
CA HIS A 366 3.57 10.51 -10.31
C HIS A 366 3.42 8.99 -10.41
N PHE A 367 3.50 8.43 -11.62
CA PHE A 367 3.41 6.99 -11.86
C PHE A 367 4.72 6.42 -12.42
N ALA A 368 5.86 7.05 -12.16
CA ALA A 368 7.13 6.71 -12.79
C ALA A 368 8.17 6.20 -11.78
N LEU A 369 8.76 5.02 -12.06
CA LEU A 369 9.87 4.47 -11.28
C LEU A 369 11.06 5.43 -11.24
N SER A 370 11.32 6.14 -12.34
CA SER A 370 12.43 7.09 -12.43
C SER A 370 12.32 8.23 -11.42
N THR A 371 11.12 8.66 -11.05
CA THR A 371 10.89 9.65 -9.99
C THR A 371 11.35 9.13 -8.63
N TRP A 372 10.95 7.90 -8.29
CA TRP A 372 11.33 7.24 -7.04
C TRP A 372 12.85 7.06 -6.94
N LEU A 373 13.48 6.54 -8.00
CA LEU A 373 14.92 6.29 -8.01
C LEU A 373 15.74 7.59 -8.04
N ALA A 374 15.28 8.62 -8.77
CA ALA A 374 15.93 9.94 -8.75
C ALA A 374 15.91 10.55 -7.35
N SER A 375 14.77 10.46 -6.65
CA SER A 375 14.65 10.91 -5.26
C SER A 375 15.65 10.18 -4.37
N ALA A 376 15.67 8.84 -4.40
CA ALA A 376 16.60 8.04 -3.60
C ALA A 376 18.07 8.42 -3.85
N ARG A 377 18.49 8.58 -5.11
CA ARG A 377 19.86 8.99 -5.44
C ARG A 377 20.19 10.41 -4.97
N ALA A 378 19.23 11.34 -5.03
CA ALA A 378 19.43 12.73 -4.63
C ALA A 378 19.80 12.89 -3.15
N TRP A 379 19.38 11.95 -2.29
CA TRP A 379 19.74 11.95 -0.86
C TRP A 379 21.25 11.79 -0.62
N ALA A 380 21.99 11.19 -1.55
CA ALA A 380 23.45 11.07 -1.45
C ALA A 380 24.17 12.43 -1.52
N ASN A 381 23.51 13.46 -2.08
CA ASN A 381 24.09 14.80 -2.24
C ASN A 381 23.96 15.68 -0.97
N THR A 382 23.36 15.15 0.10
CA THR A 382 23.10 15.92 1.34
C THR A 382 24.36 16.13 2.18
N ASN A 383 25.39 15.29 2.03
CA ASN A 383 26.67 15.46 2.72
C ASN A 383 27.70 16.16 1.82
N THR A 384 27.83 17.48 2.01
CA THR A 384 28.72 18.35 1.23
C THR A 384 30.21 18.14 1.50
N THR A 385 30.57 17.32 2.48
CA THR A 385 31.97 17.02 2.85
C THR A 385 32.50 15.71 2.27
N ALA A 386 31.63 14.86 1.69
CA ALA A 386 32.04 13.60 1.07
C ALA A 386 32.70 13.84 -0.30
N ASN A 387 33.70 13.02 -0.64
CA ASN A 387 34.28 13.04 -1.99
C ASN A 387 33.30 12.41 -3.01
N SER A 388 33.52 12.66 -4.31
CA SER A 388 32.63 12.21 -5.39
C SER A 388 32.45 10.69 -5.47
N THR A 389 33.47 9.91 -5.09
CA THR A 389 33.40 8.44 -5.12
C THR A 389 32.48 7.91 -4.04
N ASP A 390 32.54 8.46 -2.83
CA ASP A 390 31.68 8.06 -1.72
C ASP A 390 30.23 8.51 -1.94
N GLN A 391 30.03 9.67 -2.56
CA GLN A 391 28.70 10.13 -3.00
C GLN A 391 28.08 9.16 -4.02
N ALA A 392 28.84 8.74 -5.04
CA ALA A 392 28.36 7.78 -6.04
C ALA A 392 27.97 6.44 -5.41
N ARG A 393 28.83 5.88 -4.54
CA ARG A 393 28.53 4.64 -3.81
C ARG A 393 27.28 4.77 -2.93
N THR A 394 27.11 5.91 -2.28
CA THR A 394 25.93 6.18 -1.45
C THR A 394 24.66 6.26 -2.30
N ALA A 395 24.73 6.90 -3.47
CA ALA A 395 23.62 6.96 -4.42
C ALA A 395 23.23 5.57 -4.92
N ASP A 396 24.21 4.72 -5.25
CA ASP A 396 23.96 3.33 -5.68
C ASP A 396 23.35 2.49 -4.56
N LEU A 397 23.78 2.66 -3.31
CA LEU A 397 23.18 2.00 -2.15
C LEU A 397 21.71 2.44 -1.93
N TYR A 398 21.43 3.73 -2.05
CA TYR A 398 20.06 4.25 -1.91
C TYR A 398 19.17 3.78 -3.04
N GLU A 399 19.66 3.72 -4.27
CA GLU A 399 18.91 3.15 -5.38
C GLU A 399 18.64 1.65 -5.18
N TYR A 400 19.65 0.86 -4.75
CA TYR A 400 19.46 -0.54 -4.39
C TYR A 400 18.38 -0.70 -3.31
N SER A 401 18.42 0.13 -2.27
CA SER A 401 17.43 0.10 -1.17
C SER A 401 16.03 0.43 -1.67
N ALA A 402 15.91 1.47 -2.49
CA ALA A 402 14.66 1.91 -3.13
C ALA A 402 14.06 0.83 -4.06
N ARG A 403 14.91 0.13 -4.82
CA ARG A 403 14.53 -1.02 -5.65
C ARG A 403 14.11 -2.22 -4.80
N ASN A 404 14.88 -2.53 -3.76
CA ASN A 404 14.62 -3.68 -2.90
C ASN A 404 13.29 -3.55 -2.16
N GLN A 405 13.01 -2.37 -1.58
CA GLN A 405 11.77 -2.08 -0.85
C GLN A 405 10.51 -2.40 -1.68
N ILE A 406 10.46 -1.96 -2.94
CA ILE A 406 9.29 -2.14 -3.81
C ILE A 406 9.24 -3.50 -4.53
N THR A 407 10.21 -4.40 -4.28
CA THR A 407 10.30 -5.72 -4.92
C THR A 407 10.54 -6.84 -3.90
N LEU A 408 11.79 -7.29 -3.68
CA LEU A 408 12.09 -8.45 -2.81
C LEU A 408 11.90 -8.16 -1.30
N TRP A 409 11.97 -6.88 -0.90
CA TRP A 409 11.89 -6.36 0.48
C TRP A 409 12.99 -6.85 1.45
N GLY A 410 13.59 -8.00 1.18
CA GLY A 410 14.75 -8.54 1.88
C GLY A 410 15.77 -9.14 0.91
N PRO A 411 16.92 -9.61 1.41
CA PRO A 411 18.04 -10.08 0.59
C PRO A 411 17.69 -11.29 -0.30
N THR A 412 16.70 -12.09 0.11
CA THR A 412 16.24 -13.26 -0.63
C THR A 412 14.72 -13.31 -0.71
N GLY A 413 14.06 -12.16 -0.88
CA GLY A 413 12.60 -12.14 -1.12
C GLY A 413 11.76 -12.52 0.09
N GLN A 414 12.16 -12.07 1.29
CA GLN A 414 11.48 -12.37 2.56
C GLN A 414 10.00 -11.98 2.55
N ILE A 415 9.70 -10.79 2.03
CA ILE A 415 8.35 -10.23 1.93
C ILE A 415 8.11 -9.75 0.50
N ASN A 416 8.34 -10.67 -0.44
CA ASN A 416 8.34 -10.40 -1.87
C ASN A 416 7.03 -9.74 -2.35
N ASP A 417 7.17 -8.70 -3.16
CA ASP A 417 6.08 -7.91 -3.74
C ASP A 417 5.16 -7.23 -2.71
N TYR A 418 5.57 -7.13 -1.42
CA TYR A 418 4.76 -6.50 -0.37
C TYR A 418 4.46 -5.03 -0.66
N ALA A 419 5.47 -4.26 -1.05
CA ALA A 419 5.33 -2.85 -1.42
C ALA A 419 5.41 -2.64 -2.94
N SER A 420 4.86 -3.58 -3.71
CA SER A 420 4.79 -3.50 -5.18
C SER A 420 4.12 -2.22 -5.66
N LYS A 421 4.42 -1.81 -6.90
CA LYS A 421 3.90 -0.59 -7.52
C LYS A 421 3.53 -0.84 -8.97
N ALA A 422 2.45 -0.23 -9.43
CA ALA A 422 2.14 -0.12 -10.85
C ALA A 422 2.74 1.18 -11.43
N TRP A 423 4.07 1.23 -11.56
CA TRP A 423 4.79 2.38 -12.11
C TRP A 423 5.38 2.10 -13.50
N GLY A 424 5.30 3.08 -14.39
CA GLY A 424 6.01 3.12 -15.66
C GLY A 424 7.52 2.98 -15.44
N GLY A 425 8.18 2.19 -16.27
CA GLY A 425 9.55 1.75 -16.08
C GLY A 425 9.68 0.53 -15.16
N LEU A 426 8.91 0.43 -14.07
CA LEU A 426 8.88 -0.78 -13.24
C LEU A 426 8.09 -1.91 -13.94
N ILE A 427 6.95 -1.59 -14.58
CA ILE A 427 6.25 -2.53 -15.45
C ILE A 427 7.18 -3.06 -16.55
N ALA A 428 7.79 -2.19 -17.34
CA ALA A 428 8.66 -2.61 -18.44
C ALA A 428 9.94 -3.36 -17.99
N SER A 429 10.58 -2.92 -16.91
CA SER A 429 11.91 -3.45 -16.53
C SER A 429 11.88 -4.58 -15.51
N TYR A 430 10.80 -4.76 -14.76
CA TYR A 430 10.68 -5.77 -13.71
C TYR A 430 9.52 -6.75 -13.96
N TYR A 431 8.30 -6.27 -14.12
CA TYR A 431 7.13 -7.16 -14.23
C TYR A 431 7.05 -7.85 -15.61
N VAL A 432 7.24 -7.13 -16.71
CA VAL A 432 7.24 -7.72 -18.06
C VAL A 432 8.25 -8.87 -18.16
N PRO A 433 9.53 -8.72 -17.77
CA PRO A 433 10.48 -9.84 -17.79
C PRO A 433 10.08 -11.04 -16.93
N ARG A 434 9.50 -10.83 -15.73
CA ARG A 434 8.99 -11.93 -14.88
C ARG A 434 7.91 -12.71 -15.59
N TRP A 435 6.94 -12.02 -16.17
CA TRP A 435 5.85 -12.64 -16.93
C TRP A 435 6.34 -13.28 -18.23
N THR A 436 7.37 -12.74 -18.88
CA THR A 436 8.02 -13.38 -20.03
C THR A 436 8.66 -14.71 -19.63
N LEU A 437 9.44 -14.75 -18.55
CA LEU A 437 10.02 -16.00 -18.02
C LEU A 437 8.93 -17.04 -17.73
N PHE A 438 7.80 -16.61 -17.17
CA PHE A 438 6.65 -17.48 -16.93
C PHE A 438 6.02 -18.02 -18.21
N VAL A 439 5.74 -17.13 -19.19
CA VAL A 439 5.16 -17.50 -20.47
C VAL A 439 6.09 -18.46 -21.23
N ASP A 440 7.38 -18.16 -21.28
CA ASP A 440 8.40 -19.01 -21.92
C ASP A 440 8.49 -20.37 -21.23
N HIS A 441 8.46 -20.41 -19.89
CA HIS A 441 8.48 -21.66 -19.14
C HIS A 441 7.24 -22.52 -19.44
N LEU A 442 6.04 -21.94 -19.48
CA LEU A 442 4.82 -22.69 -19.76
C LEU A 442 4.70 -23.08 -21.24
N THR A 443 5.24 -22.30 -22.17
CA THR A 443 5.24 -22.66 -23.60
C THR A 443 6.29 -23.73 -23.93
N ALA A 444 7.38 -23.80 -23.17
CA ALA A 444 8.44 -24.80 -23.32
C ALA A 444 8.18 -26.12 -22.58
N THR A 445 7.19 -26.17 -21.68
CA THR A 445 6.90 -27.35 -20.84
C THR A 445 5.47 -27.84 -21.01
N ARG A 446 5.20 -29.09 -20.64
CA ARG A 446 3.84 -29.62 -20.50
C ARG A 446 3.39 -29.50 -19.04
N PRO A 447 2.08 -29.45 -18.74
CA PRO A 447 1.59 -29.44 -17.35
C PRO A 447 2.16 -30.57 -16.49
N SER A 448 2.29 -31.78 -17.05
CA SER A 448 2.88 -32.94 -16.36
C SER A 448 4.39 -32.82 -16.08
N SER A 449 5.06 -31.86 -16.71
CA SER A 449 6.49 -31.58 -16.55
C SER A 449 6.75 -30.19 -15.95
N TYR A 450 5.70 -29.51 -15.49
CA TYR A 450 5.81 -28.21 -14.84
C TYR A 450 6.69 -28.31 -13.59
N ASN A 451 7.71 -27.46 -13.50
CA ASN A 451 8.63 -27.43 -12.36
C ASN A 451 8.62 -26.04 -11.73
N ALA A 452 7.76 -25.86 -10.72
CA ALA A 452 7.64 -24.62 -9.97
C ALA A 452 8.96 -24.17 -9.33
N THR A 453 9.78 -25.12 -8.85
CA THR A 453 11.09 -24.81 -8.24
C THR A 453 12.07 -24.25 -9.25
N ALA A 454 12.09 -24.80 -10.47
CA ALA A 454 12.96 -24.31 -11.54
C ALA A 454 12.55 -22.89 -11.99
N LEU A 455 11.25 -22.64 -12.19
CA LEU A 455 10.74 -21.31 -12.49
C LEU A 455 11.06 -20.32 -11.36
N ALA A 456 10.83 -20.69 -10.09
CA ALA A 456 11.13 -19.83 -8.95
C ALA A 456 12.62 -19.47 -8.87
N ALA A 457 13.52 -20.40 -9.20
CA ALA A 457 14.96 -20.12 -9.26
C ALA A 457 15.32 -19.14 -10.41
N GLN A 458 14.69 -19.28 -11.58
CA GLN A 458 14.88 -18.36 -12.70
C GLN A 458 14.38 -16.95 -12.36
N LEU A 459 13.17 -16.85 -11.81
CA LEU A 459 12.60 -15.58 -11.34
C LEU A 459 13.51 -14.95 -10.29
N ARG A 460 13.94 -15.72 -9.28
CA ARG A 460 14.81 -15.19 -8.22
C ARG A 460 16.14 -14.65 -8.74
N SER A 461 16.77 -15.37 -9.66
CA SER A 461 18.03 -14.94 -10.28
C SER A 461 17.86 -13.60 -11.00
N PHE A 462 16.78 -13.47 -11.80
CA PHE A 462 16.43 -12.22 -12.46
C PHE A 462 16.16 -11.09 -11.45
N GLU A 463 15.32 -11.35 -10.45
CA GLU A 463 14.90 -10.35 -9.46
C GLU A 463 16.10 -9.81 -8.66
N GLN A 464 17.04 -10.67 -8.25
CA GLN A 464 18.26 -10.26 -7.56
C GLN A 464 19.17 -9.43 -8.47
N ALA A 465 19.34 -9.84 -9.73
CA ALA A 465 20.14 -9.10 -10.70
C ALA A 465 19.52 -7.74 -11.08
N TRP A 466 18.19 -7.60 -10.99
CA TRP A 466 17.50 -6.33 -11.26
C TRP A 466 17.78 -5.27 -10.19
N GLN A 467 17.85 -5.67 -8.92
CA GLN A 467 18.05 -4.74 -7.81
C GLN A 467 19.43 -4.09 -7.78
N THR A 468 20.45 -4.75 -8.37
CA THR A 468 21.82 -4.24 -8.40
C THR A 468 22.12 -3.36 -9.61
N GLN A 469 21.11 -3.01 -10.40
CA GLN A 469 21.25 -2.14 -11.58
C GLN A 469 21.14 -0.67 -11.18
N THR A 470 21.74 0.20 -12.00
CA THR A 470 21.64 1.65 -11.86
C THR A 470 20.77 2.22 -12.98
N TRP A 471 19.77 3.02 -12.62
CA TRP A 471 18.82 3.59 -13.57
C TRP A 471 19.47 4.65 -14.45
N GLY A 472 19.24 4.54 -15.75
CA GLY A 472 19.78 5.45 -16.76
C GLY A 472 21.06 4.93 -17.42
N GLU A 473 21.58 3.77 -17.03
CA GLU A 473 22.69 3.11 -17.73
C GLU A 473 22.23 2.44 -19.04
N ARG A 474 20.94 2.11 -19.16
CA ARG A 474 20.37 1.55 -20.40
C ARG A 474 19.80 2.64 -21.30
N PRO A 475 19.94 2.52 -22.65
CA PRO A 475 19.41 3.52 -23.59
C PRO A 475 17.90 3.78 -23.49
N THR A 476 17.13 2.81 -23.00
CA THR A 476 15.67 2.90 -22.84
C THR A 476 15.24 3.57 -21.54
N GLU A 477 16.15 3.75 -20.57
CA GLU A 477 15.85 4.30 -19.26
C GLU A 477 16.07 5.82 -19.27
N LYS A 478 15.05 6.58 -18.87
CA LYS A 478 15.09 8.05 -18.85
C LYS A 478 14.54 8.58 -17.53
N TYR A 479 15.06 9.72 -17.10
CA TYR A 479 14.52 10.51 -15.99
C TYR A 479 13.52 11.55 -16.51
N ALA A 480 12.55 11.10 -17.31
CA ALA A 480 11.52 11.93 -17.91
C ALA A 480 10.30 11.07 -18.25
N THR A 481 9.13 11.71 -18.36
CA THR A 481 7.94 11.07 -18.91
C THR A 481 8.10 10.79 -20.41
N THR A 482 7.32 9.86 -20.93
CA THR A 482 7.31 9.49 -22.34
C THR A 482 5.89 9.35 -22.86
N GLY A 483 5.67 9.84 -24.07
CA GLY A 483 4.35 9.89 -24.68
C GLY A 483 3.52 11.09 -24.21
N GLU A 484 2.51 11.42 -25.00
CA GLU A 484 1.48 12.42 -24.67
C GLU A 484 0.23 11.66 -24.25
N LEU A 485 -0.38 12.06 -23.13
CA LEU A 485 -1.43 11.30 -22.46
C LEU A 485 -2.63 11.00 -23.38
N ALA A 486 -3.20 12.01 -24.04
CA ALA A 486 -4.38 11.83 -24.88
C ALA A 486 -4.11 10.86 -26.05
N SER A 487 -2.94 10.97 -26.68
CA SER A 487 -2.48 10.08 -27.75
C SER A 487 -2.31 8.65 -27.27
N VAL A 488 -1.73 8.46 -26.09
CA VAL A 488 -1.54 7.12 -25.50
C VAL A 488 -2.89 6.50 -25.12
N LEU A 489 -3.80 7.27 -24.50
CA LEU A 489 -5.15 6.82 -24.14
C LEU A 489 -5.94 6.39 -25.37
N ALA A 490 -5.95 7.20 -26.43
CA ALA A 490 -6.64 6.86 -27.68
C ALA A 490 -6.09 5.56 -28.30
N ARG A 491 -4.77 5.37 -28.28
CA ARG A 491 -4.11 4.16 -28.77
C ARG A 491 -4.51 2.92 -27.97
N VAL A 492 -4.44 2.96 -26.64
CA VAL A 492 -4.76 1.78 -25.81
C VAL A 492 -6.25 1.46 -25.87
N ARG A 493 -7.12 2.47 -25.87
CA ARG A 493 -8.57 2.32 -26.09
C ARG A 493 -8.86 1.60 -27.40
N GLY A 494 -8.25 2.05 -28.50
CA GLY A 494 -8.45 1.46 -29.82
C GLY A 494 -7.88 0.03 -29.96
N LYS A 495 -6.81 -0.28 -29.24
CA LYS A 495 -6.18 -1.61 -29.25
C LYS A 495 -6.92 -2.63 -28.39
N TRP A 496 -7.59 -2.18 -27.32
CA TRP A 496 -8.26 -3.04 -26.34
C TRP A 496 -9.75 -2.69 -26.15
N PRO A 497 -10.58 -2.66 -27.20
CA PRO A 497 -11.98 -2.20 -27.08
C PRO A 497 -12.79 -2.96 -26.03
N SER A 498 -12.61 -4.29 -25.96
CA SER A 498 -13.30 -5.12 -24.95
C SER A 498 -12.88 -4.85 -23.51
N VAL A 499 -11.64 -4.40 -23.28
CA VAL A 499 -11.13 -4.04 -21.94
C VAL A 499 -11.80 -2.77 -21.45
N PHE A 500 -12.02 -1.83 -22.36
CA PHE A 500 -12.69 -0.56 -22.09
C PHE A 500 -14.22 -0.60 -22.28
N GLY A 501 -14.81 -1.77 -22.57
CA GLY A 501 -16.26 -1.95 -22.68
C GLY A 501 -16.88 -1.27 -23.91
N ILE A 502 -16.15 -1.19 -25.02
CA ILE A 502 -16.55 -0.53 -26.29
C ILE A 502 -16.85 -1.56 -27.38
#